data_AF-A0A2S2P6D1-F1
#
_entry.id   AF-A0A2S2P6D1-F1
#
_cell.length_a   1.000
_cell.length_b   1.000
_cell.length_c   1.000
_cell.angle_alpha   90.00
_cell.angle_beta   90.00
_cell.angle_gamma   90.00
#
_symmetry.space_group_name_H-M   'P 1'
#
loop_
_entity.id
_entity.type
_entity.pdbx_description
1 polymer ?
#
loop_
_entity_poly.entity_id
_entity_poly.type
_entity_poly.pdbx_seq_one_letter_code
_entity_poly.pdbx_strand_id
1 'polypeptide(L)'
;LDLENIKENPGLRALAKICLNSFWGKFGQRPNQTKTEIISKPDRWYQVLLNSKLEIENIVFLTDDLVEVSYKQINEYVGNEHNTNIYIAAFTTSNARLRLYTMLDNLGEKVVYYDTDSVFYIFDDVEVKTGCMLGEWTDELGPGVHITDWVSTGPKSIAHTDNENRTTTKI
;
A
#
# COMPACT_ATOMS: atom_id res chain seq x y z
N LEU A 1 -5.34 -9.23 -28.35
CA LEU A 1 -4.24 -8.40 -27.81
C LEU A 1 -3.29 -8.16 -28.95
N ASP A 2 -2.95 -6.91 -29.22
CA ASP A 2 -2.03 -6.57 -30.30
C ASP A 2 -0.61 -6.58 -29.74
N LEU A 3 0.07 -7.71 -29.87
CA LEU A 3 1.35 -7.98 -29.19
C LEU A 3 2.43 -6.96 -29.55
N GLU A 4 2.37 -6.40 -30.76
CA GLU A 4 3.32 -5.40 -31.28
C GLU A 4 3.24 -4.05 -30.55
N ASN A 5 2.11 -3.79 -29.89
CA ASN A 5 1.87 -2.56 -29.12
C ASN A 5 2.23 -2.69 -27.63
N ILE A 6 2.62 -3.89 -27.17
CA ILE A 6 3.09 -4.11 -25.80
C ILE A 6 4.57 -3.76 -25.73
N LYS A 7 4.86 -2.50 -25.42
CA LYS A 7 6.22 -1.99 -25.25
C LYS A 7 6.47 -1.63 -23.79
N GLU A 8 7.68 -1.89 -23.31
CA GLU A 8 8.07 -1.46 -21.97
C GLU A 8 8.11 0.06 -21.89
N ASN A 9 7.27 0.61 -21.02
CA ASN A 9 7.28 2.03 -20.68
C ASN A 9 7.18 2.14 -19.15
N PRO A 10 8.28 2.46 -18.46
CA PRO A 10 8.29 2.54 -17.00
C PRO A 10 7.26 3.51 -16.43
N GLY A 11 7.05 4.66 -17.08
CA GLY A 11 6.11 5.69 -16.63
C GLY A 11 4.65 5.25 -16.75
N LEU A 12 4.25 4.72 -17.91
CA LEU A 12 2.90 4.20 -18.10
C LEU A 12 2.62 2.98 -17.22
N ARG A 13 3.62 2.12 -17.01
CA ARG A 13 3.53 0.97 -16.10
C ARG A 13 3.32 1.43 -14.66
N ALA A 14 4.06 2.44 -14.20
CA ALA A 14 3.87 3.03 -12.87
C ALA A 14 2.48 3.64 -12.72
N LEU A 15 1.99 4.40 -13.70
CA LEU A 15 0.65 4.97 -13.68
C LEU A 15 -0.43 3.88 -13.63
N ALA A 16 -0.34 2.87 -14.50
CA ALA A 16 -1.26 1.74 -14.52
C ALA A 16 -1.27 0.98 -13.19
N LYS A 17 -0.09 0.75 -12.60
CA LYS A 17 0.06 0.13 -11.27
C LYS A 17 -0.64 0.96 -10.18
N ILE A 18 -0.45 2.28 -10.17
CA ILE A 18 -1.12 3.19 -9.22
C ILE A 18 -2.64 3.12 -9.41
N CYS A 19 -3.15 3.19 -10.64
CA CYS A 19 -4.58 3.12 -10.91
C CYS A 19 -5.20 1.81 -10.40
N LEU A 20 -4.58 0.66 -10.72
CA LEU A 20 -5.07 -0.65 -10.29
C LEU A 20 -5.03 -0.80 -8.76
N ASN A 21 -3.93 -0.37 -8.13
CA ASN A 21 -3.77 -0.47 -6.68
C ASN A 21 -4.71 0.49 -5.93
N SER A 22 -4.91 1.69 -6.45
CA SER A 22 -5.83 2.67 -5.87
C SER A 22 -7.29 2.23 -6.01
N PHE A 23 -7.62 1.57 -7.13
CA PHE A 23 -8.98 1.08 -7.37
C PHE A 23 -9.43 0.07 -6.32
N TRP A 24 -8.62 -0.97 -6.03
CA TRP A 24 -9.00 -1.92 -4.99
C TRP A 24 -8.91 -1.30 -3.58
N GLY A 25 -7.94 -0.39 -3.35
CA GLY A 25 -7.80 0.34 -2.10
C GLY A 25 -9.02 1.22 -1.78
N LYS A 26 -9.67 1.79 -2.81
CA LYS A 26 -10.88 2.60 -2.66
C LYS A 26 -12.04 1.81 -2.03
N PHE A 27 -12.16 0.51 -2.32
CA PHE A 27 -13.19 -0.32 -1.69
C PHE A 27 -13.04 -0.42 -0.17
N GLY A 28 -11.81 -0.33 0.36
CA GLY A 28 -11.51 -0.35 1.79
C GLY A 28 -11.38 1.04 2.42
N GLN A 29 -11.72 2.12 1.71
CA GLN A 29 -11.60 3.47 2.24
C GLN A 29 -12.55 3.67 3.43
N ARG A 30 -12.01 4.26 4.51
CA ARG A 30 -12.82 4.64 5.67
C ARG A 30 -13.77 5.78 5.27
N PRO A 31 -15.10 5.64 5.46
CA PRO A 31 -16.07 6.65 5.04
C PRO A 31 -16.02 7.92 5.89
N ASN A 32 -15.53 7.82 7.13
CA ASN A 32 -15.39 8.94 8.04
C ASN A 32 -13.90 9.19 8.31
N GLN A 33 -13.31 10.13 7.57
CA GLN A 33 -11.95 10.60 7.78
C GLN A 33 -11.99 11.95 8.49
N THR A 34 -11.06 12.15 9.43
CA THR A 34 -10.82 13.46 10.03
C THR A 34 -10.49 14.46 8.94
N LYS A 35 -11.19 15.60 8.97
CA LYS A 35 -10.97 16.74 8.10
C LYS A 35 -10.28 17.82 8.92
N THR A 36 -9.23 18.39 8.35
CA THR A 36 -8.55 19.56 8.92
C THR A 36 -8.82 20.76 8.02
N GLU A 37 -9.26 21.86 8.63
CA GLU A 37 -9.58 23.11 7.96
C GLU A 37 -8.91 24.27 8.69
N ILE A 38 -8.24 25.17 7.94
CA ILE A 38 -7.73 26.43 8.47
C ILE A 38 -8.79 27.49 8.21
N ILE A 39 -9.32 28.09 9.27
CA ILE A 39 -10.43 29.02 9.24
C ILE A 39 -9.93 30.40 9.64
N SER A 40 -10.16 31.37 8.77
CA SER A 40 -9.89 32.79 9.03
C SER A 40 -11.14 33.62 9.31
N LYS A 41 -12.32 33.09 8.96
CA LYS A 41 -13.58 33.83 9.06
C LYS A 41 -14.40 33.37 10.27
N PRO A 42 -14.85 34.29 11.13
CA PRO A 42 -15.65 33.95 12.31
C PRO A 42 -16.96 33.21 11.98
N ASP A 43 -17.61 33.52 10.85
CA ASP A 43 -18.84 32.86 10.43
C ASP A 43 -18.63 31.36 10.20
N ARG A 44 -17.57 30.99 9.48
CA ARG A 44 -17.20 29.60 9.24
C ARG A 44 -16.76 28.90 10.52
N TRP A 45 -16.08 29.61 11.41
CA TRP A 45 -15.69 29.09 12.72
C TRP A 45 -16.92 28.65 13.53
N TYR A 46 -17.92 29.52 13.67
CA TYR A 46 -19.15 29.17 14.39
C TYR A 46 -19.98 28.10 13.68
N GLN A 47 -19.97 28.06 12.34
CA GLN A 47 -20.62 26.97 11.59
C GLN A 47 -20.00 25.61 11.90
N VAL A 48 -18.69 25.52 12.13
CA VAL A 48 -18.05 24.26 12.51
C VAL A 48 -18.27 23.98 14.00
N LEU A 49 -18.06 24.98 14.86
CA LEU A 49 -18.14 24.85 16.31
C LEU A 49 -19.54 24.45 16.82
N LEU A 50 -20.59 24.99 16.20
CA LEU A 50 -21.98 24.78 16.62
C LEU A 50 -22.70 23.67 15.87
N ASN A 51 -22.02 22.97 14.95
CA ASN A 51 -22.63 21.91 14.17
C ASN A 51 -22.70 20.61 14.99
N SER A 52 -23.92 20.27 15.44
CA SER A 52 -24.19 19.05 16.20
C SER A 52 -23.91 17.74 15.46
N LYS A 53 -23.63 17.78 14.16
CA LYS A 53 -23.26 16.60 13.37
C LYS A 53 -21.75 16.35 13.34
N LEU A 54 -20.95 17.29 13.83
CA LEU A 54 -19.50 17.22 13.84
C LEU A 54 -18.99 16.93 15.25
N GLU A 55 -17.95 16.12 15.32
CA GLU A 55 -17.16 15.89 16.52
C GLU A 55 -15.80 16.56 16.30
N ILE A 56 -15.51 17.59 17.11
CA ILE A 56 -14.24 18.31 17.05
C ILE A 56 -13.19 17.48 17.79
N GLU A 57 -12.09 17.18 17.11
CA GLU A 57 -10.99 16.39 17.65
C GLU A 57 -9.85 17.27 18.15
N ASN A 58 -9.58 18.38 17.45
CA ASN A 58 -8.50 19.29 17.81
C ASN A 58 -8.78 20.73 17.35
N ILE A 59 -8.29 21.71 18.11
CA ILE A 59 -8.34 23.14 17.78
C ILE A 59 -6.97 23.75 18.10
N VAL A 60 -6.36 24.39 17.12
CA VAL A 60 -5.08 25.09 17.26
C VAL A 60 -5.22 26.51 16.75
N PHE A 61 -5.01 27.50 17.63
CA PHE A 61 -4.94 28.90 17.24
C PHE A 61 -3.53 29.16 16.69
N LEU A 62 -3.44 29.45 15.39
CA LEU A 62 -2.19 29.72 14.70
C LEU A 62 -1.77 31.19 14.87
N THR A 63 -2.77 32.08 14.79
CA THR A 63 -2.65 33.52 15.04
C THR A 63 -3.96 34.04 15.65
N ASP A 64 -4.03 35.34 15.95
CA ASP A 64 -5.25 35.97 16.48
C ASP A 64 -6.46 35.83 15.52
N ASP A 65 -6.20 35.69 14.21
CA ASP A 65 -7.22 35.62 13.16
C ASP A 65 -7.31 34.26 12.46
N LEU A 66 -6.47 33.28 12.83
CA LEU A 66 -6.40 31.97 12.18
C LEU A 66 -6.50 30.82 13.18
N VAL A 67 -7.46 29.94 12.94
CA VAL A 67 -7.64 28.72 13.70
C VAL A 67 -7.61 27.50 12.78
N GLU A 68 -6.77 26.53 13.10
CA GLU A 68 -6.82 25.19 12.53
C GLU A 68 -7.75 24.33 13.38
N VAL A 69 -8.74 23.70 12.74
CA VAL A 69 -9.66 22.79 13.40
C VAL A 69 -9.66 21.44 12.71
N SER A 70 -9.54 20.38 13.50
CA SER A 70 -9.71 19.01 13.04
C SER A 70 -11.03 18.47 13.58
N TYR A 71 -11.86 17.95 12.70
CA TYR A 71 -13.16 17.41 13.05
C TYR A 71 -13.51 16.21 12.18
N LYS A 72 -14.37 15.33 12.71
CA LYS A 72 -14.98 14.24 11.96
C LYS A 72 -16.50 14.32 12.06
N GLN A 73 -17.21 13.58 11.23
CA GLN A 73 -18.65 13.48 11.36
C GLN A 73 -18.99 12.50 12.50
N ILE A 74 -20.01 12.77 13.30
CA ILE A 74 -20.47 11.78 14.28
C ILE A 74 -21.02 10.57 13.53
N ASN A 75 -20.74 9.36 14.02
CA ASN A 75 -21.02 8.10 13.32
C ASN A 75 -22.46 7.97 12.81
N GLU A 76 -23.45 8.47 13.56
CA GLU A 76 -24.88 8.45 13.19
C GLU A 76 -25.20 9.24 11.92
N TYR A 77 -24.37 10.22 11.57
CA TYR A 77 -24.53 11.06 10.40
C TYR A 77 -23.60 10.67 9.24
N VAL A 78 -22.73 9.67 9.44
CA VAL A 78 -21.83 9.18 8.38
C VAL A 78 -22.68 8.51 7.30
N GLY A 79 -22.66 9.08 6.11
CA GLY A 79 -23.35 8.50 4.96
C GLY A 79 -22.64 7.24 4.46
N ASN A 80 -23.42 6.32 3.88
CA ASN A 80 -22.84 5.20 3.15
C ASN A 80 -22.28 5.68 1.80
N GLU A 81 -20.99 5.47 1.57
CA GLU A 81 -20.37 5.72 0.27
C GLU A 81 -20.73 4.61 -0.73
N HIS A 82 -21.36 4.97 -1.85
CA HIS A 82 -21.75 4.01 -2.91
C HIS A 82 -20.57 3.40 -3.68
N ASN A 83 -19.36 3.92 -3.48
CA ASN A 83 -18.14 3.49 -4.18
C ASN A 83 -17.18 2.73 -3.25
N THR A 84 -17.61 2.33 -2.05
CA THR A 84 -16.82 1.52 -1.11
C THR A 84 -17.49 0.16 -0.87
N ASN A 85 -16.69 -0.86 -0.60
CA ASN A 85 -17.19 -2.18 -0.22
C ASN A 85 -16.10 -2.93 0.56
N ILE A 86 -16.22 -2.95 1.88
CA ILE A 86 -15.23 -3.55 2.76
C ILE A 86 -15.03 -5.06 2.50
N TYR A 87 -16.06 -5.77 2.02
CA TYR A 87 -15.95 -7.18 1.71
C TYR A 87 -15.03 -7.41 0.51
N ILE A 88 -15.12 -6.59 -0.54
CA ILE A 88 -14.22 -6.68 -1.69
C ILE A 88 -12.77 -6.48 -1.22
N ALA A 89 -12.50 -5.44 -0.43
CA ALA A 89 -11.15 -5.18 0.09
C ALA A 89 -10.63 -6.33 0.99
N ALA A 90 -11.50 -6.88 1.85
CA ALA A 90 -11.16 -8.01 2.72
C ALA A 90 -10.86 -9.29 1.91
N PHE A 91 -11.65 -9.60 0.89
CA PHE A 91 -11.41 -10.76 0.01
C PHE A 91 -10.17 -10.56 -0.86
N THR A 92 -9.94 -9.38 -1.42
CA THR A 92 -8.73 -9.09 -2.21
C THR A 92 -7.47 -9.33 -1.37
N THR A 93 -7.38 -8.74 -0.17
CA THR A 93 -6.22 -8.90 0.72
C THR A 93 -6.08 -10.33 1.27
N SER A 94 -7.18 -11.04 1.51
CA SER A 94 -7.13 -12.44 1.96
C SER A 94 -6.66 -13.38 0.85
N ASN A 95 -7.14 -13.20 -0.39
CA ASN A 95 -6.65 -13.99 -1.53
C ASN A 95 -5.18 -13.70 -1.85
N ALA A 96 -4.74 -12.44 -1.74
CA ALA A 96 -3.32 -12.10 -1.89
C ALA A 96 -2.45 -12.82 -0.84
N ARG A 97 -2.88 -12.82 0.43
CA ARG A 97 -2.19 -13.54 1.51
C ARG A 97 -2.17 -15.05 1.31
N LEU A 98 -3.25 -15.66 0.83
CA LEU A 98 -3.28 -17.09 0.52
C LEU A 98 -2.29 -17.43 -0.60
N ARG A 99 -2.18 -16.59 -1.63
CA ARG A 99 -1.19 -16.78 -2.71
C ARG A 99 0.24 -16.69 -2.20
N LEU A 100 0.54 -15.71 -1.35
CA LEU A 100 1.83 -15.63 -0.68
C LEU A 100 2.07 -16.90 0.16
N TYR A 101 1.09 -17.31 0.97
CA TYR A 101 1.20 -18.49 1.82
C TYR A 101 1.49 -19.76 1.02
N THR A 102 0.86 -19.97 -0.14
CA THR A 102 1.17 -21.10 -1.03
C THR A 102 2.64 -21.10 -1.47
N MET A 103 3.23 -19.93 -1.74
CA MET A 103 4.66 -19.84 -2.07
C MET A 103 5.53 -20.14 -0.85
N LEU A 104 5.17 -19.61 0.32
CA LEU A 104 5.88 -19.87 1.56
C LEU A 104 5.87 -21.37 1.93
N ASP A 105 4.72 -22.03 1.76
CA ASP A 105 4.57 -23.47 2.00
C ASP A 105 5.43 -24.31 1.04
N ASN A 106 5.49 -23.90 -0.23
CA ASN A 106 6.36 -24.53 -1.23
C ASN A 106 7.86 -24.37 -0.92
N LEU A 107 8.27 -23.20 -0.41
CA LEU A 107 9.66 -22.91 -0.08
C LEU A 107 10.08 -23.47 1.29
N GLY A 108 9.13 -23.64 2.21
CA GLY A 108 9.35 -24.19 3.55
C GLY A 108 10.40 -23.40 4.33
N GLU A 109 11.38 -24.12 4.90
CA GLU A 109 12.44 -23.55 5.74
C GLU A 109 13.43 -22.66 4.98
N LYS A 110 13.36 -22.61 3.64
CA LYS A 110 14.26 -21.80 2.81
C LYS A 110 13.89 -20.32 2.81
N VAL A 111 12.71 -19.96 3.30
CA VAL A 111 12.25 -18.58 3.37
C VAL A 111 13.09 -17.80 4.38
N VAL A 112 13.71 -16.72 3.91
CA VAL A 112 14.48 -15.78 4.73
C VAL A 112 13.61 -14.60 5.17
N TYR A 113 12.79 -14.09 4.26
CA TYR A 113 11.93 -12.93 4.50
C TYR A 113 10.79 -12.88 3.49
N TYR A 114 9.68 -12.22 3.84
CA TYR A 114 8.59 -11.94 2.93
C TYR A 114 7.90 -10.63 3.29
N ASP A 115 7.39 -9.91 2.30
CA ASP A 115 6.54 -8.73 2.49
C ASP A 115 5.50 -8.66 1.38
N THR A 116 4.22 -8.74 1.76
CA THR A 116 3.00 -8.56 0.97
C THR A 116 2.87 -9.46 -0.26
N ASP A 117 3.75 -9.32 -1.23
CA ASP A 117 3.78 -9.98 -2.54
C ASP A 117 5.21 -10.36 -2.99
N SER A 118 6.19 -10.36 -2.06
CA SER A 118 7.59 -10.72 -2.33
C SER A 118 8.12 -11.73 -1.30
N VAL A 119 9.07 -12.57 -1.73
CA VAL A 119 9.76 -13.56 -0.88
C VAL A 119 11.25 -13.58 -1.20
N PHE A 120 12.07 -13.53 -0.17
CA PHE A 120 13.51 -13.81 -0.21
C PHE A 120 13.72 -15.22 0.31
N TYR A 121 14.49 -16.03 -0.40
CA TYR A 121 14.73 -17.42 -0.04
C TYR A 121 16.15 -17.85 -0.39
N ILE A 122 16.61 -18.92 0.25
CA ILE A 122 17.90 -19.54 -0.04
C ILE A 122 17.77 -20.36 -1.32
N PHE A 123 18.52 -20.00 -2.35
CA PHE A 123 18.51 -20.67 -3.64
C PHE A 123 19.38 -21.94 -3.61
N ASP A 124 18.78 -23.11 -3.80
CA ASP A 124 19.43 -24.41 -4.02
C ASP A 124 18.74 -25.17 -5.19
N ASP A 125 18.50 -26.48 -5.06
CA ASP A 125 17.71 -27.34 -5.94
C ASP A 125 16.21 -26.98 -6.13
N VAL A 126 15.64 -25.99 -5.43
CA VAL A 126 14.23 -25.61 -5.62
C VAL A 126 14.04 -24.60 -6.75
N GLU A 127 13.43 -25.07 -7.84
CA GLU A 127 13.03 -24.22 -8.96
C GLU A 127 11.66 -23.58 -8.71
N VAL A 128 11.65 -22.27 -8.45
CA VAL A 128 10.42 -21.47 -8.40
C VAL A 128 9.98 -21.13 -9.81
N LYS A 129 8.76 -21.53 -10.20
CA LYS A 129 8.18 -21.17 -11.49
C LYS A 129 7.93 -19.67 -11.56
N THR A 130 8.74 -18.98 -12.37
CA THR A 130 8.56 -17.56 -12.67
C THR A 130 7.94 -17.36 -14.05
N GLY A 131 7.25 -16.24 -14.24
CA GLY A 131 6.68 -15.86 -15.52
C GLY A 131 6.36 -14.36 -15.62
N CYS A 132 5.76 -13.97 -16.74
CA CYS A 132 5.47 -12.57 -17.08
C CYS A 132 3.98 -12.24 -17.12
N MET A 133 3.11 -13.20 -16.80
CA MET A 133 1.66 -13.02 -16.80
C MET A 133 1.14 -12.54 -15.44
N LEU A 134 -0.09 -12.02 -15.45
CA LEU A 134 -0.73 -11.50 -14.24
C LEU A 134 -0.85 -12.59 -13.16
N GLY A 135 -0.26 -12.31 -12.00
CA GLY A 135 -0.30 -13.21 -10.85
C GLY A 135 0.73 -14.33 -10.89
N GLU A 136 1.63 -14.35 -11.87
CA GLU A 136 2.83 -15.18 -11.80
C GLU A 136 3.88 -14.53 -10.90
N TRP A 137 4.76 -15.35 -10.32
CA TRP A 137 5.93 -14.85 -9.62
C TRP A 137 6.96 -14.37 -10.63
N THR A 138 7.63 -13.26 -10.34
CA THR A 138 8.66 -12.69 -11.22
C THR A 138 9.96 -12.59 -10.45
N ASP A 139 11.06 -12.97 -11.10
CA ASP A 139 12.40 -12.71 -10.58
C ASP A 139 12.72 -11.22 -10.71
N GLU A 140 12.85 -10.52 -9.57
CA GLU A 140 13.14 -9.08 -9.52
C GLU A 140 14.62 -8.75 -9.79
N LEU A 141 15.54 -9.70 -9.56
CA LEU A 141 16.98 -9.48 -9.72
C LEU A 141 17.41 -9.68 -11.17
N GLY A 142 16.72 -10.59 -11.86
CA GLY A 142 16.93 -10.91 -13.25
C GLY A 142 17.88 -12.09 -13.47
N PRO A 143 17.98 -12.57 -14.72
CA PRO A 143 18.65 -13.83 -15.01
C PRO A 143 20.13 -13.82 -14.60
N GLY A 144 20.52 -14.79 -13.77
CA GLY A 144 21.91 -14.97 -13.32
C GLY A 144 22.36 -14.06 -12.18
N VAL A 145 21.46 -13.19 -11.69
CA VAL A 145 21.72 -12.34 -10.53
C VAL A 145 21.15 -13.01 -9.29
N HIS A 146 21.96 -13.11 -8.24
CA HIS A 146 21.51 -13.63 -6.95
C HIS A 146 22.16 -12.88 -5.80
N ILE A 147 21.47 -12.85 -4.66
CA ILE A 147 21.94 -12.20 -3.44
C ILE A 147 23.02 -13.06 -2.79
N THR A 148 24.17 -12.45 -2.49
CA THR A 148 25.27 -13.09 -1.75
C THR A 148 25.20 -12.80 -0.26
N ASP A 149 24.82 -11.56 0.08
CA ASP A 149 24.76 -11.06 1.45
C ASP A 149 23.39 -10.47 1.72
N TRP A 150 22.77 -10.89 2.81
CA TRP A 150 21.46 -10.41 3.21
C TRP A 150 21.44 -10.11 4.71
N VAL A 151 20.85 -8.98 5.09
CA VAL A 151 20.66 -8.58 6.48
C VAL A 151 19.30 -7.93 6.67
N SER A 152 18.69 -8.17 7.84
CA SER A 152 17.48 -7.48 8.28
C SER A 152 17.61 -7.08 9.74
N THR A 153 17.13 -5.87 10.05
CA THR A 153 16.99 -5.41 11.44
C THR A 153 15.56 -5.57 11.95
N GLY A 154 14.61 -5.88 11.07
CA GLY A 154 13.20 -6.06 11.39
C GLY A 154 12.30 -5.95 10.15
N PRO A 155 10.97 -6.03 10.34
CA PRO A 155 10.02 -5.86 9.26
C PRO A 155 10.25 -4.54 8.51
N LYS A 156 10.32 -4.63 7.18
CA LYS A 156 10.55 -3.52 6.24
C LYS A 156 11.91 -2.83 6.32
N SER A 157 12.83 -3.34 7.14
CA SER A 157 14.21 -2.86 7.21
C SER A 157 15.20 -3.97 6.82
N ILE A 158 15.62 -3.95 5.56
CA ILE A 158 16.49 -4.95 4.95
C ILE A 158 17.58 -4.30 4.09
N ALA A 159 18.74 -4.96 4.00
CA ALA A 159 19.77 -4.64 3.02
C ALA A 159 20.32 -5.92 2.40
N HIS A 160 20.68 -5.87 1.13
CA HIS A 160 21.32 -6.99 0.45
C HIS A 160 22.31 -6.53 -0.60
N THR A 161 23.29 -7.38 -0.86
CA THR A 161 24.28 -7.23 -1.95
C THR A 161 24.18 -8.43 -2.87
N ASP A 162 24.21 -8.17 -4.18
CA ASP A 162 24.20 -9.23 -5.19
C ASP A 162 25.62 -9.63 -5.66
N ASN A 163 25.69 -10.69 -6.45
CA ASN A 163 26.92 -11.20 -7.06
C ASN A 163 27.59 -10.21 -8.03
N GLU A 164 26.92 -9.11 -8.41
CA GLU A 164 27.50 -8.00 -9.18
C GLU A 164 28.03 -6.87 -8.27
N ASN A 165 28.07 -7.08 -6.95
CA ASN A 165 28.43 -6.11 -5.90
C ASN A 165 27.52 -4.87 -5.85
N ARG A 166 26.26 -4.98 -6.28
CA ARG A 166 25.28 -3.91 -6.12
C ARG A 166 24.57 -4.07 -4.79
N THR A 167 24.60 -3.01 -3.97
CA THR A 167 23.93 -2.98 -2.68
C THR A 167 22.62 -2.23 -2.76
N THR A 168 21.54 -2.85 -2.29
CA THR A 168 20.22 -2.24 -2.18
C THR A 168 19.79 -2.24 -0.71
N THR A 169 19.30 -1.10 -0.23
CA THR A 169 18.76 -0.93 1.12
C THR A 169 17.30 -0.49 1.04
N LYS A 170 16.42 -1.13 1.80
CA LYS A 170 15.01 -0.76 1.96
C LYS A 170 14.76 -0.54 3.47
N ILE A 171 14.29 0.66 3.84
CA ILE A 171 13.97 1.08 5.23
C ILE A 171 12.55 1.62 5.24
#